data_AF-A0A6J4JJ58-F1
#
_entry.id   AF-A0A6J4JJ58-F1
#
_cell.length_a   1.000
_cell.length_b   1.000
_cell.length_c   1.000
_cell.angle_alpha   90.00
_cell.angle_beta   90.00
_cell.angle_gamma   90.00
#
_symmetry.space_group_name_H-M   'P 1'
#
loop_
_entity.id
_entity.type
_entity.pdbx_description
1 polymer ?
#
loop_
_entity_poly.entity_id
_entity_poly.type
_entity_poly.pdbx_seq_one_letter_code
_entity_poly.pdbx_strand_id
1 'polypeptide(L)'
;MPFHPEEPQAGFVRYEGSERNARGIHPGIFGLANALARDGRLSETDHSWWLASNLWYDAAYINPQLVDASVYDRTLNPTAQAWFKVSAAHLLERIPGYLALLDRYAVPWREVRSTDPGTVLYEDEFQLVVTPWSTRSGTAGGPEALLEAQRTQVKAAKELPTAREPL
;
A
#
# COMPACT_ATOMS: atom_id res chain seq x y z
N MET A 1 0.02 -27.15 -29.53
CA MET A 1 0.26 -26.14 -28.48
C MET A 1 -0.62 -26.52 -27.30
N PRO A 2 -0.10 -27.15 -26.24
CA PRO A 2 -0.93 -27.44 -25.09
C PRO A 2 -1.23 -26.14 -24.34
N PHE A 3 -2.51 -25.94 -24.07
CA PHE A 3 -3.05 -24.93 -23.17
C PHE A 3 -2.48 -25.25 -21.79
N HIS A 4 -1.59 -24.41 -21.27
CA HIS A 4 -1.29 -24.42 -19.85
C HIS A 4 -2.56 -23.93 -19.15
N PRO A 5 -3.16 -24.70 -18.22
CA PRO A 5 -4.16 -24.11 -17.35
C PRO A 5 -3.47 -22.94 -16.65
N GLU A 6 -4.00 -21.72 -16.79
CA GLU A 6 -3.69 -20.66 -15.86
C GLU A 6 -4.04 -21.22 -14.49
N GLU A 7 -3.04 -21.61 -13.70
CA GLU A 7 -3.24 -21.81 -12.28
C GLU A 7 -3.92 -20.54 -11.78
N PRO A 8 -4.99 -20.64 -10.97
CA PRO A 8 -5.74 -19.47 -10.53
C PRO A 8 -4.73 -18.51 -9.94
N GLN A 9 -4.56 -17.34 -10.59
CA GLN A 9 -3.55 -16.35 -10.24
C GLN A 9 -3.63 -16.15 -8.73
N ALA A 10 -2.64 -16.65 -8.00
CA ALA A 10 -2.75 -16.80 -6.55
C ALA A 10 -3.04 -15.42 -5.96
N GLY A 11 -4.26 -15.25 -5.42
CA GLY A 11 -4.68 -13.96 -4.91
C GLY A 11 -3.75 -13.52 -3.78
N PHE A 12 -3.56 -12.21 -3.66
CA PHE A 12 -2.90 -11.58 -2.54
C PHE A 12 -3.93 -10.84 -1.70
N VAL A 13 -3.74 -10.87 -0.38
CA VAL A 13 -4.58 -10.13 0.57
C VAL A 13 -3.70 -9.32 1.52
N ARG A 14 -4.12 -8.09 1.78
CA ARG A 14 -3.48 -7.18 2.71
C ARG A 14 -4.54 -6.56 3.61
N TYR A 15 -4.21 -6.49 4.89
CA TYR A 15 -5.00 -5.74 5.86
C TYR A 15 -4.22 -4.49 6.22
N GLU A 16 -4.85 -3.34 6.05
CA GLU A 16 -4.19 -2.05 6.20
C GLU A 16 -5.10 -0.99 6.80
N GLY A 17 -4.50 0.09 7.30
CA GLY A 17 -5.23 1.23 7.84
C GLY A 17 -6.06 1.91 6.77
N SER A 18 -7.26 2.36 7.14
CA SER A 18 -8.13 3.08 6.20
C SER A 18 -7.55 4.43 5.78
N GLU A 19 -6.68 5.02 6.61
CA GLU A 19 -6.01 6.29 6.38
C GLU A 19 -4.54 6.12 6.01
N ARG A 20 -4.02 7.09 5.26
CA ARG A 20 -2.59 7.18 4.96
C ARG A 20 -1.86 7.82 6.13
N ASN A 21 -0.69 7.29 6.47
CA ASN A 21 0.20 7.95 7.43
C ASN A 21 0.90 9.17 6.79
N ALA A 22 1.75 9.85 7.56
CA ALA A 22 2.53 11.01 7.10
C ALA A 22 3.42 10.74 5.87
N ARG A 23 3.67 9.46 5.52
CA ARG A 23 4.42 9.05 4.32
C ARG A 23 3.52 8.82 3.11
N GLY A 24 2.23 9.08 3.23
CA GLY A 24 1.26 8.85 2.16
C GLY A 24 0.98 7.37 1.90
N ILE A 25 1.29 6.44 2.81
CA ILE A 25 0.98 5.01 2.65
C ILE A 25 -0.05 4.53 3.67
N HIS A 26 -0.83 3.52 3.30
CA HIS A 26 -1.71 2.81 4.23
C HIS A 26 -0.87 1.79 5.02
N PRO A 27 -0.66 1.99 6.34
CA PRO A 27 0.15 1.08 7.15
C PRO A 27 -0.50 -0.30 7.23
N GLY A 28 0.30 -1.37 7.22
CA GLY A 28 -0.24 -2.72 7.45
C GLY A 28 -0.69 -2.88 8.90
N ILE A 29 -1.57 -3.83 9.17
CA ILE A 29 -2.11 -4.07 10.53
C ILE A 29 -1.04 -4.27 11.60
N PHE A 30 0.09 -4.92 11.30
CA PHE A 30 1.21 -5.05 12.24
C PHE A 30 1.80 -3.69 12.58
N GLY A 31 1.99 -2.82 11.58
CA GLY A 31 2.47 -1.47 11.79
C GLY A 31 1.52 -0.63 12.66
N LEU A 32 0.20 -0.83 12.51
CA LEU A 32 -0.82 -0.18 13.34
C LEU A 32 -0.79 -0.71 14.79
N ALA A 33 -0.76 -2.02 14.98
CA ALA A 33 -0.71 -2.63 16.31
C ALA A 33 0.60 -2.27 17.05
N ASN A 34 1.73 -2.30 16.34
CA ASN A 34 3.02 -1.87 16.89
C ASN A 34 3.02 -0.38 17.24
N ALA A 35 2.25 0.45 16.53
CA ALA A 35 2.08 1.84 16.89
C ALA A 35 1.31 2.01 18.21
N LEU A 36 0.21 1.28 18.40
CA LEU A 36 -0.53 1.28 19.67
C LEU A 36 0.36 0.86 20.85
N ALA A 37 1.16 -0.19 20.67
CA ALA A 37 2.10 -0.66 21.70
C ALA A 37 3.16 0.40 22.03
N ARG A 38 3.82 0.94 21.00
CA ARG A 38 4.86 1.97 21.14
C ARG A 38 4.32 3.26 21.77
N ASP A 39 3.07 3.63 21.50
CA ASP A 39 2.42 4.81 22.06
C ASP A 39 1.87 4.56 23.48
N GLY A 40 2.07 3.38 24.06
CA GLY A 40 1.62 3.03 25.42
C GLY A 40 0.10 2.97 25.55
N ARG A 41 -0.64 2.77 24.44
CA ARG A 41 -2.10 2.79 24.42
C ARG A 41 -2.73 1.45 24.82
N LEU A 42 -1.96 0.36 24.76
CA LEU A 42 -2.47 -0.97 25.05
C LEU A 42 -2.64 -1.20 26.56
N SER A 43 -3.73 -1.84 26.94
CA SER A 43 -3.87 -2.46 28.27
C SER A 43 -2.79 -3.52 28.48
N GLU A 44 -2.51 -3.90 29.73
CA GLU A 44 -1.51 -4.93 30.05
C GLU A 44 -1.82 -6.26 29.34
N THR A 45 -3.08 -6.70 29.39
CA THR A 45 -3.54 -7.92 28.71
C THR A 45 -3.34 -7.84 27.20
N ASP A 46 -3.70 -6.70 26.58
CA ASP A 46 -3.52 -6.52 25.14
C ASP A 46 -2.05 -6.44 24.74
N HIS A 47 -1.21 -5.82 25.58
CA HIS A 47 0.23 -5.74 25.36
C HIS A 47 0.87 -7.14 25.41
N SER A 48 0.51 -7.97 26.41
CA SER A 48 0.98 -9.35 26.49
C SER A 48 0.54 -10.19 25.28
N TRP A 49 -0.71 -10.03 24.85
CA TRP A 49 -1.22 -10.72 23.65
C TRP A 49 -0.50 -10.27 22.37
N TRP A 50 -0.30 -8.95 22.20
CA TRP A 50 0.41 -8.37 21.06
C TRP A 50 1.85 -8.88 20.97
N LEU A 51 2.56 -8.91 22.10
CA LEU A 51 3.93 -9.41 22.17
C LEU A 51 4.01 -10.90 21.79
N ALA A 52 3.15 -11.74 22.37
CA ALA A 52 3.12 -13.17 22.07
C ALA A 52 2.76 -13.46 20.61
N SER A 53 1.87 -12.65 20.03
CA SER A 53 1.46 -12.77 18.64
C SER A 53 2.57 -12.39 17.67
N ASN A 54 3.29 -11.29 17.93
CA ASN A 54 4.45 -10.88 17.13
C ASN A 54 5.59 -11.90 17.22
N LEU A 55 5.91 -12.40 18.43
CA LEU A 55 6.95 -13.42 18.61
C LEU A 55 6.63 -14.70 17.83
N TRP A 56 5.35 -15.10 17.78
CA TRP A 56 4.96 -16.25 16.97
C TRP A 56 5.17 -15.98 15.48
N TYR A 57 4.81 -14.80 14.99
CA TYR A 57 4.99 -14.44 13.59
C TYR A 57 6.47 -14.34 13.20
N ASP A 58 7.31 -13.73 14.05
CA ASP A 58 8.77 -13.69 13.88
C ASP A 58 9.39 -15.10 13.82
N ALA A 59 8.81 -16.08 14.52
CA ALA A 59 9.25 -17.47 14.48
C ALA A 59 8.65 -18.28 13.30
N ALA A 60 7.45 -17.94 12.85
CA ALA A 60 6.71 -18.69 11.85
C ALA A 60 7.08 -18.33 10.41
N TYR A 61 7.58 -17.12 10.15
CA TYR A 61 7.92 -16.69 8.79
C TYR A 61 9.25 -15.95 8.71
N ILE A 62 9.83 -15.96 7.51
CA ILE A 62 11.08 -15.27 7.22
C ILE A 62 10.82 -13.76 7.26
N ASN A 63 11.59 -13.04 8.08
CA ASN A 63 11.62 -11.58 8.00
C ASN A 63 12.37 -11.17 6.71
N PRO A 64 11.69 -10.54 5.71
CA PRO A 64 12.33 -10.17 4.45
C PRO A 64 13.56 -9.28 4.63
N GLN A 65 13.57 -8.44 5.67
CA GLN A 65 14.71 -7.55 5.98
C GLN A 65 15.98 -8.32 6.34
N LEU A 66 15.86 -9.55 6.87
CA LEU A 66 17.01 -10.40 7.20
C LEU A 66 17.58 -11.11 5.96
N VAL A 67 16.78 -11.27 4.91
CA VAL A 67 17.22 -11.84 3.63
C VAL A 67 17.85 -10.74 2.77
N ASP A 68 17.14 -9.63 2.61
CA ASP A 68 17.60 -8.45 1.90
C ASP A 68 17.13 -7.19 2.61
N ALA A 69 18.07 -6.48 3.23
CA ALA A 69 17.79 -5.24 3.95
C ALA A 69 17.22 -4.13 3.05
N SER A 70 17.43 -4.19 1.73
CA SER A 70 16.94 -3.21 0.77
C SER A 70 15.40 -3.24 0.63
N VAL A 71 14.76 -4.37 0.94
CA VAL A 71 13.31 -4.58 0.77
C VAL A 71 12.48 -3.51 1.49
N TYR A 72 12.90 -3.15 2.71
CA TYR A 72 12.25 -2.10 3.51
C TYR A 72 13.12 -0.85 3.68
N ASP A 73 14.22 -0.73 2.92
CA ASP A 73 14.98 0.51 2.87
C ASP A 73 14.09 1.63 2.32
N ARG A 74 13.90 2.67 3.14
CA ARG A 74 12.95 3.75 2.84
C ARG A 74 13.44 4.71 1.77
N THR A 75 14.74 4.71 1.48
CA THR A 75 15.35 5.50 0.41
C THR A 75 15.15 4.81 -0.93
N LEU A 76 15.23 3.47 -0.95
CA LEU A 76 15.09 2.67 -2.16
C LEU A 76 13.62 2.34 -2.46
N ASN A 77 12.86 1.93 -1.44
CA ASN A 77 11.50 1.42 -1.54
C ASN A 77 10.56 2.16 -0.56
N PRO A 78 10.32 3.48 -0.74
CA PRO A 78 9.59 4.31 0.21
C PRO A 78 8.13 3.86 0.45
N THR A 79 7.56 3.15 -0.52
CA THR A 79 6.17 2.71 -0.52
C THR A 79 6.02 1.19 -0.45
N ALA A 80 7.05 0.46 -0.03
CA ALA A 80 7.02 -1.00 0.09
C ALA A 80 5.81 -1.47 0.92
N GLN A 81 5.09 -2.46 0.40
CA GLN A 81 3.90 -3.05 1.03
C GLN A 81 4.02 -4.57 1.04
N ALA A 82 3.86 -5.15 2.22
CA ALA A 82 3.73 -6.60 2.40
C ALA A 82 2.29 -7.07 2.20
N TRP A 83 2.15 -8.20 1.53
CA TRP A 83 0.90 -8.88 1.24
C TRP A 83 1.03 -10.35 1.63
N PHE A 84 -0.07 -10.95 2.09
CA PHE A 84 -0.17 -12.38 2.26
C PHE A 84 -0.61 -13.02 0.95
N LYS A 85 -0.07 -14.19 0.64
CA LYS A 85 -0.69 -15.10 -0.33
C LYS A 85 -1.97 -15.65 0.29
N VAL A 86 -3.06 -15.74 -0.48
CA VAL A 86 -4.33 -16.30 0.02
C VAL A 86 -4.20 -17.77 0.45
N SER A 87 -3.17 -18.47 -0.04
CA SER A 87 -2.82 -19.84 0.37
C SER A 87 -2.17 -19.92 1.75
N ALA A 88 -1.72 -18.81 2.34
CA ALA A 88 -1.08 -18.76 3.66
C ALA A 88 -2.11 -18.88 4.81
N ALA A 89 -2.96 -19.90 4.77
CA ALA A 89 -4.12 -20.06 5.65
C ALA A 89 -3.75 -19.98 7.14
N HIS A 90 -2.68 -20.67 7.56
CA HIS A 90 -2.19 -20.67 8.94
C HIS A 90 -1.73 -19.27 9.43
N LEU A 91 -1.24 -18.40 8.54
CA LEU A 91 -0.93 -17.00 8.89
C LEU A 91 -2.22 -16.18 8.96
N LEU A 92 -3.15 -16.40 8.02
CA LEU A 92 -4.41 -15.69 7.93
C LEU A 92 -5.36 -16.00 9.09
N GLU A 93 -5.34 -17.22 9.64
CA GLU A 93 -6.14 -17.64 10.80
C GLU A 93 -5.91 -16.79 12.06
N ARG A 94 -4.73 -16.16 12.18
CA ARG A 94 -4.38 -15.30 13.33
C ARG A 94 -4.72 -13.83 13.12
N ILE A 95 -4.99 -13.41 11.88
CA ILE A 95 -5.32 -12.02 11.55
C ILE A 95 -6.54 -11.51 12.33
N PRO A 96 -7.64 -12.27 12.52
CA PRO A 96 -8.78 -11.80 13.29
C PRO A 96 -8.42 -11.28 14.70
N GLY A 97 -7.37 -11.82 15.33
CA GLY A 97 -6.90 -11.31 16.62
C GLY A 97 -6.35 -9.88 16.54
N TYR A 98 -5.60 -9.56 15.47
CA TYR A 98 -5.10 -8.20 15.23
C TYR A 98 -6.24 -7.26 14.86
N LEU A 99 -7.20 -7.71 14.07
CA LEU A 99 -8.36 -6.88 13.69
C LEU A 99 -9.20 -6.54 14.92
N ALA A 100 -9.49 -7.53 15.77
CA ALA A 100 -10.17 -7.32 17.03
C ALA A 100 -9.40 -6.38 17.98
N LEU A 101 -8.06 -6.47 18.00
CA LEU A 101 -7.24 -5.51 18.73
C LEU A 101 -7.44 -4.09 18.18
N LEU A 102 -7.32 -3.88 16.87
CA LEU A 102 -7.49 -2.55 16.26
C LEU A 102 -8.90 -1.98 16.50
N ASP A 103 -9.94 -2.82 16.40
CA ASP A 103 -11.33 -2.43 16.67
C ASP A 103 -11.51 -1.97 18.12
N ARG A 104 -10.92 -2.68 19.11
CA ARG A 104 -10.96 -2.27 20.54
C ARG A 104 -10.40 -0.87 20.77
N TYR A 105 -9.40 -0.46 19.99
CA TYR A 105 -8.75 0.85 20.10
C TYR A 105 -9.25 1.87 19.07
N ALA A 106 -10.37 1.57 18.38
CA ALA A 106 -10.97 2.40 17.35
C ALA A 106 -9.99 2.82 16.25
N VAL A 107 -9.08 1.92 15.86
CA VAL A 107 -8.15 2.14 14.75
C VAL A 107 -8.77 1.58 13.47
N PRO A 108 -9.19 2.43 12.51
CA PRO A 108 -9.89 1.96 11.31
C PRO A 108 -8.94 1.20 10.38
N TRP A 109 -9.42 0.07 9.89
CA TRP A 109 -8.71 -0.80 8.95
C TRP A 109 -9.64 -1.26 7.82
N ARG A 110 -9.03 -1.76 6.74
CA ARG A 110 -9.71 -2.42 5.63
C ARG A 110 -8.92 -3.63 5.14
N GLU A 111 -9.64 -4.55 4.52
CA GLU A 111 -9.07 -5.63 3.72
C GLU A 111 -8.95 -5.19 2.26
N VAL A 112 -7.82 -5.49 1.63
CA VAL A 112 -7.56 -5.25 0.21
C VAL A 112 -7.11 -6.55 -0.42
N ARG A 113 -7.65 -6.87 -1.60
CA ARG A 113 -7.26 -8.04 -2.40
C ARG A 113 -6.76 -7.59 -3.76
N SER A 114 -5.75 -8.27 -4.28
CA SER A 114 -5.22 -8.05 -5.63
C SER A 114 -4.59 -9.32 -6.18
N THR A 115 -4.60 -9.52 -7.49
CA THR A 115 -3.80 -10.53 -8.18
C THR A 115 -2.49 -9.97 -8.72
N ASP A 116 -2.35 -8.63 -8.74
CA ASP A 116 -1.18 -7.91 -9.23
C ASP A 116 -0.99 -6.63 -8.38
N PRO A 117 -0.43 -6.75 -7.16
CA PRO A 117 -0.34 -5.63 -6.22
C PRO A 117 0.78 -4.64 -6.55
N GLY A 118 1.73 -4.98 -7.41
CA GLY A 118 2.85 -4.10 -7.74
C GLY A 118 4.09 -4.82 -8.28
N THR A 119 5.19 -4.08 -8.38
CA THR A 119 6.51 -4.62 -8.70
C THR A 119 7.09 -5.37 -7.50
N VAL A 120 7.41 -6.65 -7.68
CA VAL A 120 7.91 -7.54 -6.63
C VAL A 120 9.31 -7.14 -6.18
N LEU A 121 9.46 -6.93 -4.87
CA LEU A 121 10.74 -6.72 -4.18
C LEU A 121 11.21 -8.01 -3.49
N TYR A 122 10.26 -8.80 -2.99
CA TYR A 122 10.52 -10.05 -2.28
C TYR A 122 9.32 -10.97 -2.38
N GLU A 123 9.55 -12.27 -2.48
CA GLU A 123 8.50 -13.29 -2.46
C GLU A 123 9.01 -14.56 -1.76
N ASP A 124 8.18 -15.15 -0.91
CA ASP A 124 8.38 -16.48 -0.33
C ASP A 124 7.09 -17.33 -0.44
N GLU A 125 7.04 -18.47 0.24
CA GLU A 125 5.88 -19.37 0.22
C GLU A 125 4.57 -18.72 0.71
N PHE A 126 4.65 -17.70 1.59
CA PHE A 126 3.51 -17.15 2.32
C PHE A 126 3.27 -15.66 2.07
N GLN A 127 4.28 -14.89 1.70
CA GLN A 127 4.20 -13.44 1.57
C GLN A 127 4.84 -12.91 0.29
N LEU A 128 4.39 -11.73 -0.08
CA LEU A 128 4.91 -10.93 -1.19
C LEU A 128 5.13 -9.50 -0.69
N VAL A 129 6.30 -8.93 -0.94
CA VAL A 129 6.55 -7.49 -0.74
C VAL A 129 6.69 -6.83 -2.09
N VAL A 130 5.95 -5.74 -2.30
CA VAL A 130 5.94 -5.00 -3.55
C VAL A 130 6.16 -3.52 -3.35
N THR A 131 6.71 -2.88 -4.37
CA THR A 131 6.42 -1.46 -4.63
C THR A 131 5.08 -1.41 -5.37
N PRO A 132 4.04 -0.79 -4.79
CA PRO A 132 2.72 -0.74 -5.42
C PRO A 132 2.81 -0.09 -6.78
N TRP A 133 1.97 -0.53 -7.72
CA TRP A 133 1.80 0.23 -8.96
C TRP A 133 1.49 1.67 -8.61
N SER A 134 2.15 2.61 -9.30
CA SER A 134 1.70 3.99 -9.25
C SER A 134 0.26 3.97 -9.75
N THR A 135 -0.71 4.10 -8.84
CA THR A 135 -2.02 4.60 -9.24
C THR A 135 -1.68 5.89 -9.96
N ARG A 136 -1.78 5.91 -11.29
CA ARG A 136 -2.07 7.16 -11.98
C ARG A 136 -3.31 7.66 -11.24
N SER A 137 -3.10 8.62 -10.36
CA SER A 137 -4.17 9.45 -9.85
C SER A 137 -4.97 9.80 -11.08
N GLY A 138 -6.24 9.37 -11.13
CA GLY A 138 -7.09 9.63 -12.26
C GLY A 138 -7.12 11.14 -12.50
N THR A 139 -6.32 11.64 -13.43
CA THR A 139 -6.60 12.90 -14.09
C THR A 139 -7.78 12.60 -14.98
N ALA A 140 -8.97 12.98 -14.52
CA ALA A 140 -9.98 13.46 -15.45
C ALA A 140 -9.30 14.52 -16.33
N GLY A 141 -8.96 14.12 -17.55
CA GLY A 141 -8.13 14.91 -18.46
C GLY A 141 -7.11 14.03 -19.18
N GLY A 142 -7.59 13.25 -20.15
CA GLY A 142 -6.72 12.61 -21.12
C GLY A 142 -5.97 13.64 -22.00
N PRO A 143 -5.02 13.19 -22.84
CA PRO A 143 -4.16 14.06 -23.67
C PRO A 143 -4.90 14.98 -24.65
N GLU A 144 -6.22 14.85 -24.83
CA GLU A 144 -7.04 15.79 -25.60
C GLU A 144 -7.22 17.15 -24.91
N ALA A 145 -7.33 17.20 -23.58
CA ALA A 145 -7.56 18.45 -22.85
C ALA A 145 -6.34 19.40 -22.91
N LEU A 146 -5.13 18.84 -23.01
CA LEU A 146 -3.88 19.60 -23.13
C LEU A 146 -3.70 20.17 -24.55
N LEU A 147 -4.28 19.54 -25.58
CA LEU A 147 -4.24 20.03 -26.96
C LEU A 147 -5.25 21.16 -27.17
N GLU A 148 -6.43 21.09 -26.54
CA GLU A 148 -7.48 22.11 -26.64
C GLU A 148 -7.13 23.39 -25.84
N ALA A 149 -6.48 23.24 -24.68
CA ALA A 149 -5.98 24.37 -23.90
C ALA A 149 -4.88 25.14 -24.64
N GLN A 150 -3.98 24.43 -25.35
CA GLN A 150 -2.95 25.06 -26.17
C GLN A 150 -3.51 25.74 -27.42
N ARG A 151 -4.55 25.17 -28.06
CA ARG A 151 -5.25 25.84 -29.18
C ARG A 151 -5.98 27.10 -28.74
N THR A 152 -6.56 27.11 -27.54
CA THR A 152 -7.28 28.27 -27.00
C THR A 152 -6.33 29.44 -26.68
N GLN A 153 -5.14 29.15 -26.12
CA GLN A 153 -4.15 30.20 -25.84
C GLN A 153 -3.53 30.83 -27.10
N VAL A 154 -3.27 30.03 -28.15
CA VAL A 154 -2.72 30.56 -29.41
C VAL A 154 -3.74 31.42 -30.18
N LYS A 155 -5.04 31.15 -30.02
CA LYS A 155 -6.11 31.96 -30.64
C LYS A 155 -6.26 33.32 -29.94
N ALA A 156 -6.19 33.35 -28.61
CA ALA A 156 -6.29 34.59 -27.83
C ALA A 156 -5.10 35.54 -28.02
N ALA A 157 -3.89 34.99 -28.20
CA ALA A 157 -2.68 35.81 -28.43
C ALA A 157 -2.64 36.49 -29.82
N LYS A 158 -3.52 36.10 -30.75
CA LYS A 158 -3.61 36.69 -32.10
C LYS A 158 -4.63 37.82 -32.22
N GLU A 159 -5.45 38.08 -31.19
CA GLU A 159 -6.57 39.05 -31.25
C GLU A 159 -6.39 40.27 -30.35
N LEU A 160 -5.16 40.65 -29.96
CA LEU A 160 -4.93 41.92 -29.30
C LEU A 160 -4.87 43.07 -30.32
N PRO A 161 -5.74 44.10 -30.24
CA PRO A 161 -5.70 45.23 -31.16
C PRO A 161 -4.52 46.16 -30.83
N THR A 162 -3.77 46.54 -31.86
CA THR A 162 -2.72 47.56 -31.83
C THR A 162 -3.34 48.92 -31.47
N ALA A 163 -3.29 49.30 -30.19
CA ALA A 163 -3.68 50.63 -29.75
C ALA A 163 -2.56 51.63 -30.06
N ARG A 164 -2.90 52.62 -30.88
CA ARG A 164 -2.08 53.77 -31.32
C ARG A 164 -1.67 54.66 -30.14
N GLU A 165 -0.42 55.10 -30.18
CA GLU A 165 0.09 56.27 -29.46
C GLU A 165 -0.65 57.55 -29.88
N PRO A 166 -0.78 58.54 -28.97
CA PRO A 166 -0.78 59.93 -29.37
C PRO A 166 0.36 60.73 -28.71
N LEU A 167 0.75 61.77 -29.46
CA LEU A 167 1.80 62.77 -29.24
C LEU A 167 1.74 63.52 -27.89
#